data_AF-A0A383F442-F1
#
_entry.id   AF-A0A383F442-F1
#
_cell.length_a   1.000
_cell.length_b   1.000
_cell.length_c   1.000
_cell.angle_alpha   90.00
_cell.angle_beta   90.00
_cell.angle_gamma   90.00
#
_symmetry.space_group_name_H-M   'P 1'
#
loop_
_entity.id
_entity.type
_entity.pdbx_description
1 polymer ?
#
loop_
_entity_poly.entity_id
_entity_poly.type
_entity_poly.pdbx_seq_one_letter_code
_entity_poly.pdbx_strand_id
1 'polypeptide(L)' 'QLRVTKWGTIKTNFDTMETNIPGVYAAGDIIRGASLVVWAIKDGRDVAISIEKYLKKKLFQKIKAA' A
#
# COMPACT_ATOMS: atom_id res chain seq x y z
N GLN A 1 -6.16 8.76 -11.97
CA GLN A 1 -5.95 9.74 -10.88
C GLN A 1 -5.94 9.01 -9.55
N LEU A 2 -5.15 9.48 -8.58
CA LEU A 2 -5.05 8.90 -7.24
C LEU A 2 -6.28 9.30 -6.41
N ARG A 3 -6.90 8.34 -5.71
CA ARG A 3 -8.07 8.61 -4.86
C ARG A 3 -7.63 9.18 -3.51
N VAL A 4 -8.30 10.26 -3.12
CA VAL A 4 -8.08 10.93 -1.83
C VAL A 4 -9.36 10.86 -0.97
N THR A 5 -9.20 10.96 0.34
CA THR A 5 -10.32 11.09 1.27
C THR A 5 -10.81 12.54 1.32
N LYS A 6 -11.92 12.80 2.03
CA LYS A 6 -12.42 14.16 2.27
C LYS A 6 -11.42 15.06 3.01
N TRP A 7 -10.40 14.48 3.65
CA TRP A 7 -9.38 15.18 4.43
C TRP A 7 -8.09 15.42 3.64
N GLY A 8 -8.04 15.04 2.36
CA GLY A 8 -6.83 15.15 1.53
C GLY A 8 -5.80 14.05 1.73
N THR A 9 -6.03 13.11 2.66
CA THR A 9 -5.18 11.91 2.80
C THR A 9 -5.40 10.94 1.64
N ILE A 10 -4.42 10.10 1.36
CA ILE A 10 -4.54 9.10 0.28
C ILE A 10 -5.48 7.97 0.74
N LYS A 11 -6.44 7.61 -0.11
CA LYS A 11 -7.34 6.48 0.17
C LYS A 11 -6.65 5.17 -0.19
N THR A 12 -6.43 4.32 0.81
CA THR A 12 -5.85 2.97 0.66
C THR A 12 -6.79 1.90 1.21
N ASN A 13 -6.50 0.64 0.89
CA ASN A 13 -7.04 -0.50 1.62
C ASN A 13 -6.22 -0.68 2.92
N PHE A 14 -6.86 -0.71 4.09
CA PHE A 14 -6.15 -0.83 5.37
C PHE A 14 -5.49 -2.20 5.60
N ASP A 15 -5.87 -3.24 4.86
CA ASP A 15 -5.25 -4.56 4.99
C ASP A 15 -3.97 -4.71 4.16
N THR A 16 -3.92 -4.07 2.98
CA THR A 16 -2.80 -4.20 2.02
C THR A 16 -1.99 -2.91 1.86
N MET A 17 -2.52 -1.80 2.35
CA MET A 17 -2.03 -0.43 2.14
C MET A 17 -1.91 -0.03 0.66
N GLU A 18 -2.59 -0.76 -0.22
CA GLU A 18 -2.61 -0.48 -1.66
C GLU A 18 -3.58 0.66 -1.96
N THR A 19 -3.17 1.54 -2.87
CA THR A 19 -4.01 2.62 -3.37
C THR A 19 -5.00 2.09 -4.42
N ASN A 20 -5.74 2.99 -5.07
CA ASN A 20 -6.56 2.61 -6.22
C ASN A 20 -5.76 2.27 -7.48
N ILE A 21 -4.46 2.54 -7.50
CA ILE A 21 -3.58 2.26 -8.63
C ILE A 21 -2.84 0.96 -8.28
N PRO A 22 -3.03 -0.13 -9.07
CA PRO A 22 -2.39 -1.41 -8.78
C PRO A 22 -0.88 -1.31 -8.68
N GLY A 23 -0.30 -1.86 -7.61
CA GLY A 23 1.14 -1.81 -7.35
C GLY A 23 1.67 -0.49 -6.78
N VAL A 24 0.80 0.48 -6.47
CA VAL A 24 1.15 1.72 -5.77
C VAL A 24 0.56 1.69 -4.37
N TYR A 25 1.39 1.95 -3.36
CA TYR A 25 1.06 1.82 -1.94
C TYR A 25 1.30 3.15 -1.19
N ALA A 26 0.59 3.35 -0.09
CA ALA A 26 0.80 4.49 0.81
C ALA A 26 0.56 4.07 2.27
N ALA A 27 1.37 4.60 3.19
CA ALA A 27 1.33 4.22 4.60
C ALA A 27 1.78 5.38 5.52
N GLY A 28 1.49 5.25 6.82
CA GLY A 28 1.83 6.25 7.82
C GLY A 28 0.89 7.46 7.79
N ASP A 29 1.42 8.62 8.16
CA ASP A 29 0.60 9.81 8.39
C ASP A 29 -0.15 10.30 7.14
N ILE A 30 0.35 9.99 5.94
CA ILE A 30 -0.32 10.39 4.68
C ILE A 30 -1.66 9.66 4.44
N ILE A 31 -1.90 8.53 5.11
CA ILE A 31 -3.17 7.78 5.03
C ILE A 31 -4.03 7.95 6.28
N ARG A 32 -3.42 8.12 7.46
CA ARG A 32 -4.10 8.18 8.76
C ARG A 32 -4.31 9.60 9.28
N GLY A 33 -3.47 10.56 8.89
CA GLY A 33 -3.29 11.83 9.60
C GLY A 33 -2.19 11.73 10.67
N ALA A 34 -1.96 12.81 11.42
CA ALA A 34 -0.92 12.89 12.44
C ALA A 34 -1.05 11.75 13.47
N SER A 35 0.01 10.94 13.61
CA SER A 35 0.02 9.74 14.46
C SER A 35 1.35 9.56 15.18
N LEU A 36 1.49 8.46 15.92
CA LEU A 36 2.75 8.06 16.56
C LEU A 36 3.69 7.40 15.56
N VAL A 37 4.99 7.63 15.74
CA VAL A 37 6.05 7.04 14.90
C VAL A 37 5.96 5.51 14.84
N VAL A 38 5.56 4.85 15.92
CA VAL A 38 5.39 3.38 15.97
C VAL A 38 4.35 2.88 14.95
N TRP A 39 3.30 3.67 14.68
CA TRP A 39 2.30 3.32 13.67
C TRP A 39 2.85 3.44 12.26
N ALA A 40 3.61 4.49 11.96
CA ALA A 40 4.29 4.62 10.67
C ALA A 40 5.26 3.45 10.42
N ILE A 41 5.99 3.00 11.45
CA ILE A 41 6.88 1.84 11.37
C ILE A 41 6.08 0.55 11.10
N LYS A 42 4.97 0.34 11.82
CA LYS A 42 4.12 -0.82 11.60
C LYS A 42 3.54 -0.84 10.18
N ASP A 43 2.90 0.25 9.76
CA ASP A 43 2.28 0.35 8.44
C ASP A 43 3.34 0.15 7.34
N GLY A 44 4.57 0.63 7.54
CA GLY A 44 5.69 0.39 6.61
C GLY A 44 6.07 -1.10 6.48
N ARG A 45 6.04 -1.87 7.57
CA ARG A 45 6.28 -3.32 7.54
C ARG A 45 5.15 -4.06 6.81
N ASP A 46 3.91 -3.67 7.05
CA ASP A 46 2.73 -4.26 6.43
C ASP A 46 2.70 -3.98 4.90
N VAL A 47 3.10 -2.76 4.48
CA VAL A 47 3.32 -2.40 3.07
C VAL A 47 4.39 -3.29 2.44
N ALA A 48 5.53 -3.48 3.10
CA ALA A 48 6.64 -4.24 2.54
C ALA A 48 6.22 -5.70 2.22
N ILE A 49 5.50 -6.34 3.15
CA ILE A 49 4.94 -7.69 2.95
C ILE A 49 3.95 -7.70 1.77
N SER A 50 3.11 -6.67 1.65
CA SER A 50 2.12 -6.57 0.57
C SER A 50 2.77 -6.38 -0.81
N ILE A 51 3.80 -5.52 -0.89
CA ILE A 51 4.60 -5.32 -2.11
C ILE A 51 5.30 -6.63 -2.51
N GLU A 52 5.91 -7.33 -1.56
CA GLU A 52 6.57 -8.61 -1.82
C GLU A 52 5.60 -9.63 -2.43
N LYS A 53 4.41 -9.79 -1.82
CA LYS A 53 3.35 -10.67 -2.32
C LYS A 53 2.91 -10.28 -3.74
N TYR A 54 2.74 -8.98 -4.00
CA TYR A 54 2.36 -8.47 -5.31
C TYR A 54 3.43 -8.79 -6.38
N LEU A 55 4.70 -8.53 -6.08
CA LEU A 55 5.81 -8.79 -7.00
C LEU A 55 5.97 -10.29 -7.29
N LYS A 56 5.88 -11.14 -6.26
CA LYS A 56 5.89 -12.61 -6.43
C LYS A 56 4.75 -13.07 -7.33
N LYS A 57 3.51 -12.62 -7.07
CA LYS A 57 2.35 -12.94 -7.91
C LYS A 57 2.56 -12.50 -9.35
N LYS A 58 3.08 -11.28 -9.58
CA LYS A 58 3.38 -10.75 -10.91
C LYS A 58 4.42 -11.59 -11.64
N LEU A 59 5.48 -12.03 -10.95
CA LEU A 59 6.49 -12.92 -11.50
C LEU A 59 5.91 -14.28 -11.90
N PHE A 60 5.12 -14.91 -11.03
CA PHE A 60 4.48 -16.20 -11.33
C PHE A 60 3.57 -16.11 -12.55
N GLN A 61 2.81 -15.03 -12.71
CA GLN A 61 1.97 -14.84 -13.88
C GLN A 61 2.79 -14.63 -15.16
N LYS A 62 3.91 -13.91 -15.06
CA LYS A 62 4.83 -13.74 -16.20
C LYS A 62 5.42 -15.07 -16.65
N ILE A 63 5.81 -15.94 -15.72
CA ILE A 63 6.36 -17.27 -16.04
C ILE A 63 5.30 -18.17 -16.67
N LYS A 64 4.05 -18.16 -16.18
CA LYS A 64 2.96 -18.97 -16.74
C LYS A 64 2.53 -18.54 -18.14
N ALA A 65 2.70 -17.26 -18.47
CA ALA A 65 2.34 -16.70 -19.76
C ALA A 65 3.45 -16.82 -20.81
N ALA A 66 4.65 -17.22 -20.40
CA ALA A 66 5.80 -17.51 -21.26
C ALA A 66 5.87 -18.99 -21.59
#